data_AF-A0A1F7AJE7-F1
#
_entry.id   AF-A0A1F7AJE7-F1
#
_cell.length_a   1.000
_cell.length_b   1.000
_cell.length_c   1.000
_cell.angle_alpha   90.00
_cell.angle_beta   90.00
_cell.angle_gamma   90.00
#
_symmetry.space_group_name_H-M   'P 1'
#
loop_
_entity.id
_entity.type
_entity.pdbx_description
1 polymer ?
#
loop_
_entity_poly.entity_id
_entity_poly.type
_entity_poly.pdbx_seq_one_letter_code
_entity_poly.pdbx_strand_id
1 'polypeptide(L)'
;MKLTPQERSLHEQFSTYGKNAKEWLRKCALLLPEIDRRQIWKKRGCGSIYEYAAKVAGMSKHSVDEALWVVRKIETQPELVKLFERKGLRAVRPFVSLLTPETVSFWAEKGTILPTRSLETYSKNYREELTRARKSEPEKPAKEKITLDLSPELARKFQQLAKRADFESIVNRIIQEVEKHDAAEKPQAISTPSRHIPAEMDRYVRARTNDLCAFPGCTKHGTSLHHTQRWALENVHDPDRLHLLCTAHERIAHNGLIENEDQSPEKWRLKAEADPLEPKTAIDRLVGLYRQK
;
A
#
# COMPACT_ATOMS: atom_id res chain seq x y z
N MET A 1 -19.54 2.83 25.35
CA MET A 1 -19.54 3.44 26.69
C MET A 1 -18.87 4.81 26.58
N LYS A 2 -19.48 5.90 27.07
CA LYS A 2 -18.88 7.25 26.98
C LYS A 2 -18.03 7.49 28.23
N LEU A 3 -16.79 7.96 28.05
CA LEU A 3 -15.88 8.30 29.14
C LEU A 3 -16.45 9.46 29.99
N THR A 4 -16.29 9.35 31.30
CA THR A 4 -16.51 10.46 32.26
C THR A 4 -15.54 11.61 31.98
N PRO A 5 -15.83 12.84 32.46
CA PRO A 5 -14.93 13.98 32.27
C PRO A 5 -13.51 13.74 32.80
N GLN A 6 -13.38 13.07 33.95
CA GLN A 6 -12.08 12.74 34.54
C GLN A 6 -11.29 11.73 33.70
N GLU A 7 -11.95 10.67 33.23
CA GLU A 7 -11.33 9.68 32.33
C GLU A 7 -10.88 10.31 31.01
N ARG A 8 -11.65 11.27 30.45
CA ARG A 8 -11.23 12.02 29.25
C ARG A 8 -9.98 12.83 29.50
N SER A 9 -9.91 13.58 30.61
CA SER A 9 -8.73 14.36 30.95
C SER A 9 -7.49 13.47 31.14
N LEU A 10 -7.63 12.34 31.85
CA LEU A 10 -6.54 11.38 32.02
C LEU A 10 -6.07 10.81 30.68
N HIS A 11 -7.01 10.44 29.81
CA HIS A 11 -6.72 9.98 28.46
C HIS A 11 -5.98 11.03 27.61
N GLU A 12 -6.41 12.29 27.66
CA GLU A 12 -5.80 13.40 26.93
C GLU A 12 -4.36 13.66 27.40
N GLN A 13 -4.13 13.67 28.72
CA GLN A 13 -2.79 13.81 29.30
C GLN A 13 -1.87 12.67 28.88
N PHE A 14 -2.31 11.41 29.07
CA PHE A 14 -1.53 10.24 28.68
C PHE A 14 -1.21 10.25 27.18
N SER A 15 -2.20 10.59 26.35
CA SER A 15 -2.03 10.69 24.89
C SER A 15 -1.02 11.77 24.50
N THR A 16 -1.01 12.90 25.21
CA THR A 16 -0.05 13.99 24.99
C THR A 16 1.37 13.56 25.33
N TYR A 17 1.58 12.96 26.51
CA TYR A 17 2.89 12.46 26.91
C TYR A 17 3.40 11.36 25.99
N GLY A 18 2.52 10.44 25.58
CA GLY A 18 2.86 9.39 24.61
C GLY A 18 3.26 9.94 23.24
N LYS A 19 2.64 11.04 22.77
CA LYS A 19 3.04 11.74 21.53
C LYS A 19 4.41 12.40 21.69
N ASN A 20 4.61 13.14 22.78
CA ASN A 20 5.89 13.81 23.06
C ASN A 20 7.03 12.79 23.18
N ALA A 21 6.83 11.68 23.91
CA ALA A 21 7.81 10.61 24.02
C ALA A 21 8.22 10.05 22.66
N LYS A 22 7.26 9.82 21.75
CA LYS A 22 7.55 9.38 20.38
C LYS A 22 8.32 10.43 19.59
N GLU A 23 8.01 11.70 19.74
CA GLU A 23 8.73 12.79 19.08
C GLU A 23 10.19 12.85 19.55
N TRP A 24 10.41 12.87 20.87
CA TRP A 24 11.75 12.87 21.44
C TRP A 24 12.55 11.63 21.05
N LEU A 25 11.92 10.46 21.03
CA LEU A 25 12.57 9.22 20.59
C LEU A 25 13.04 9.30 19.13
N ARG A 26 12.27 9.96 18.24
CA ARG A 26 12.68 10.18 16.84
C ARG A 26 13.89 11.13 16.77
N LYS A 27 13.89 12.20 17.57
CA LYS A 27 15.03 13.12 17.66
C LYS A 27 16.29 12.41 18.18
N CYS A 28 16.16 11.54 19.19
CA CYS A 28 17.25 10.67 19.63
C CYS A 28 17.76 9.76 18.52
N ALA A 29 16.85 9.13 17.76
CA ALA A 29 17.20 8.25 16.66
C ALA A 29 17.99 8.97 15.55
N LEU A 30 17.66 10.23 15.24
CA LEU A 30 18.39 11.05 14.27
C LEU A 30 19.85 11.35 14.70
N LEU A 31 20.13 11.35 16.00
CA LEU A 31 21.48 11.60 16.54
C LEU A 31 22.35 10.34 16.57
N LEU A 32 21.76 9.14 16.46
CA LEU A 32 22.49 7.88 16.60
C LEU A 32 23.68 7.73 15.64
N PRO A 33 23.59 8.06 14.34
CA PRO A 33 24.75 7.96 13.45
C PRO A 33 25.94 8.82 13.88
N GLU A 34 25.69 10.05 14.32
CA GLU A 34 26.76 10.95 14.80
C GLU A 34 27.37 10.45 16.12
N ILE A 35 26.52 9.98 17.05
CA ILE A 35 26.93 9.37 18.31
C ILE A 35 27.83 8.16 18.07
N ASP A 36 27.47 7.34 17.07
CA ASP A 36 28.25 6.17 16.67
C ASP A 36 29.58 6.55 16.05
N ARG A 37 29.56 7.46 15.05
CA ARG A 37 30.76 7.94 14.35
C ARG A 37 31.79 8.55 15.32
N ARG A 38 31.33 9.29 16.34
CA ARG A 38 32.19 9.90 17.38
C ARG A 38 32.49 8.99 18.56
N GLN A 39 31.93 7.77 18.59
CA GLN A 39 32.00 6.82 19.69
C GLN A 39 31.68 7.47 21.06
N ILE A 40 30.68 8.35 21.12
CA ILE A 40 30.29 9.05 22.37
C ILE A 40 29.89 8.05 23.45
N TRP A 41 29.25 6.95 23.05
CA TRP A 41 28.88 5.85 23.94
C TRP A 41 30.08 5.29 24.72
N LYS A 42 31.25 5.15 24.07
CA LYS A 42 32.49 4.67 24.70
C LYS A 42 33.02 5.68 25.72
N LYS A 43 33.00 6.98 25.38
CA LYS A 43 33.40 8.08 26.27
C LYS A 43 32.50 8.21 27.50
N ARG A 44 31.27 7.70 27.41
CA ARG A 44 30.29 7.62 28.51
C ARG A 44 30.34 6.30 29.27
N GLY A 45 31.34 5.45 29.02
CA GLY A 45 31.53 4.18 29.72
C GLY A 45 30.53 3.08 29.34
N CYS A 46 29.82 3.21 28.22
CA CYS A 46 29.00 2.13 27.68
C CYS A 46 29.86 1.21 26.81
N GLY A 47 29.60 -0.10 26.85
CA GLY A 47 30.31 -1.09 26.04
C GLY A 47 29.86 -1.13 24.58
N SER A 48 28.70 -0.57 24.26
CA SER A 48 28.21 -0.45 22.88
C SER A 48 27.21 0.71 22.71
N ILE A 49 26.95 1.08 21.45
CA ILE A 49 25.87 2.03 21.13
C ILE A 49 24.50 1.52 21.59
N TYR A 50 24.26 0.21 21.56
CA TYR A 50 22.99 -0.39 21.98
C TYR A 50 22.76 -0.20 23.48
N GLU A 51 23.79 -0.46 24.29
CA GLU A 51 23.74 -0.24 25.73
C GLU A 51 23.51 1.24 26.04
N TYR A 52 24.22 2.13 25.34
CA TYR A 52 24.04 3.57 25.47
C TYR A 52 22.62 4.02 25.14
N ALA A 53 22.08 3.59 23.98
CA ALA A 53 20.73 3.97 23.55
C ALA A 53 19.64 3.39 24.45
N ALA A 54 19.84 2.18 24.99
CA ALA A 54 18.95 1.59 25.97
C ALA A 54 18.95 2.39 27.29
N LYS A 55 20.13 2.73 27.81
CA LYS A 55 20.28 3.49 29.06
C LYS A 55 19.77 4.93 28.97
N VAL A 56 20.05 5.62 27.87
CA VAL A 56 19.77 7.06 27.72
C VAL A 56 18.38 7.33 27.15
N ALA A 57 17.93 6.52 26.19
CA ALA A 57 16.71 6.79 25.43
C ALA A 57 15.68 5.65 25.48
N GLY A 58 15.94 4.57 26.23
CA GLY A 58 15.03 3.42 26.34
C GLY A 58 14.86 2.65 25.03
N MET A 59 15.82 2.73 24.11
CA MET A 59 15.72 2.09 22.79
C MET A 59 16.09 0.61 22.85
N SER A 60 15.28 -0.24 22.19
CA SER A 60 15.65 -1.64 21.97
C SER A 60 16.74 -1.76 20.91
N LYS A 61 17.50 -2.87 20.94
CA LYS A 61 18.52 -3.17 19.92
C LYS A 61 17.97 -3.07 18.50
N HIS A 62 16.80 -3.67 18.26
CA HIS A 62 16.13 -3.60 16.94
C HIS A 62 15.81 -2.16 16.52
N SER A 63 15.34 -1.31 17.45
CA SER A 63 15.06 0.10 17.16
C SER A 63 16.33 0.86 16.78
N VAL A 64 17.45 0.57 17.44
CA VAL A 64 18.77 1.15 17.13
C VAL A 64 19.28 0.69 15.77
N ASP A 65 19.22 -0.61 15.47
CA ASP A 65 19.65 -1.17 14.18
C ASP A 65 18.90 -0.52 13.01
N GLU A 66 17.58 -0.44 13.13
CA GLU A 66 16.72 0.16 12.12
C GLU A 66 16.95 1.66 11.98
N ALA A 67 17.10 2.39 13.09
CA ALA A 67 17.40 3.80 13.06
C ALA A 67 18.76 4.07 12.41
N LEU A 68 19.81 3.34 12.77
CA LEU A 68 21.13 3.47 12.15
C LEU A 68 21.07 3.19 10.66
N TRP A 69 20.41 2.11 10.24
CA TRP A 69 20.29 1.76 8.83
C TRP A 69 19.53 2.82 8.01
N VAL A 70 18.40 3.32 8.51
CA VAL A 70 17.60 4.34 7.82
C VAL A 70 18.30 5.70 7.85
N VAL A 71 18.69 6.19 9.03
CA VAL A 71 19.19 7.56 9.20
C VAL A 71 20.48 7.77 8.42
N ARG A 72 21.41 6.81 8.42
CA ARG A 72 22.64 6.89 7.61
C ARG A 72 22.39 7.05 6.11
N LYS A 73 21.25 6.56 5.61
CA LYS A 73 20.88 6.68 4.19
C LYS A 73 20.15 7.97 3.84
N ILE A 74 19.59 8.66 4.83
CA ILE A 74 18.80 9.88 4.64
C ILE A 74 19.46 11.14 5.21
N GLU A 75 20.60 11.02 5.91
CA GLU A 75 21.24 12.13 6.63
C GLU A 75 21.68 13.28 5.71
N THR A 76 21.93 13.01 4.43
CA THR A 76 22.30 14.02 3.43
C THR A 76 21.09 14.63 2.72
N GLN A 77 19.87 14.19 3.01
CA GLN A 77 18.64 14.57 2.33
C GLN A 77 17.68 15.29 3.31
N PRO A 78 17.70 16.63 3.38
CA PRO A 78 16.93 17.40 4.37
C PRO A 78 15.42 17.10 4.35
N GLU A 79 14.85 16.82 3.17
CA GLU A 79 13.42 16.52 3.02
C GLU A 79 13.03 15.21 3.72
N LEU A 80 13.88 14.18 3.63
CA LEU A 80 13.66 12.88 4.28
C LEU A 80 13.90 12.94 5.79
N VAL A 81 14.87 13.75 6.23
CA VAL A 81 15.09 14.02 7.67
C VAL A 81 13.86 14.69 8.28
N LYS A 82 13.30 15.72 7.61
CA LYS A 82 12.06 16.38 8.05
C LYS A 82 10.87 15.40 8.08
N LEU A 83 10.74 14.54 7.08
CA LEU A 83 9.71 13.49 7.06
C LEU A 83 9.87 12.52 8.24
N PHE A 84 11.10 12.08 8.52
CA PHE A 84 11.42 11.19 9.64
C PHE A 84 11.11 11.86 10.99
N GLU A 85 11.47 13.12 11.19
CA GLU A 85 11.20 13.83 12.43
C GLU A 85 9.68 13.92 12.68
N ARG A 86 8.92 14.29 11.65
CA ARG A 86 7.47 14.46 11.73
C ARG A 86 6.70 13.15 11.91
N LYS A 87 7.02 12.12 11.10
CA LYS A 87 6.23 10.87 11.04
C LYS A 87 6.93 9.64 11.61
N GLY A 88 8.24 9.69 11.81
CA GLY A 88 9.07 8.61 12.34
C GLY A 88 9.55 7.61 11.30
N LEU A 89 10.35 6.65 11.77
CA LEU A 89 11.01 5.59 10.99
C LEU A 89 10.10 4.92 9.95
N ARG A 90 8.86 4.58 10.35
CA ARG A 90 7.89 3.87 9.50
C ARG A 90 7.47 4.62 8.25
N ALA A 91 7.60 5.95 8.21
CA ALA A 91 7.26 6.75 7.04
C ALA A 91 8.38 6.80 5.99
N VAL A 92 9.57 6.31 6.32
CA VAL A 92 10.74 6.34 5.43
C VAL A 92 11.19 4.93 5.09
N ARG A 93 11.29 4.05 6.10
CA ARG A 93 11.74 2.64 5.98
C ARG A 93 11.27 1.92 4.71
N PRO A 94 9.98 1.99 4.29
CA PRO A 94 9.50 1.18 3.16
C PRO A 94 10.24 1.38 1.83
N PHE A 95 10.75 2.59 1.59
CA PHE A 95 11.39 2.96 0.33
C PHE A 95 12.88 3.27 0.45
N VAL A 96 13.48 3.18 1.64
CA VAL A 96 14.91 3.50 1.85
C VAL A 96 15.85 2.74 0.90
N SER A 97 15.50 1.51 0.52
CA SER A 97 16.27 0.72 -0.45
C SER A 97 16.10 1.15 -1.91
N LEU A 98 15.08 1.96 -2.20
CA LEU A 98 14.69 2.41 -3.53
C LEU A 98 15.16 3.85 -3.82
N LEU A 99 15.81 4.50 -2.86
CA LEU A 99 16.30 5.86 -2.99
C LEU A 99 17.45 5.93 -4.00
N THR A 100 17.30 6.83 -4.96
CA THR A 100 18.34 7.34 -5.85
C THR A 100 18.33 8.87 -5.74
N PRO A 101 19.39 9.60 -6.16
CA PRO A 101 19.40 11.06 -6.13
C PRO A 101 18.17 11.71 -6.80
N GLU A 102 17.66 11.09 -7.86
CA GLU A 102 16.54 11.58 -8.66
C GLU A 102 15.17 11.26 -8.04
N THR A 103 15.09 10.26 -7.15
CA THR A 103 13.82 9.79 -6.57
C THR A 103 13.59 10.26 -5.13
N VAL A 104 14.53 11.02 -4.54
CA VAL A 104 14.42 11.51 -3.15
C VAL A 104 13.14 12.30 -2.93
N SER A 105 12.88 13.33 -3.73
CA SER A 105 11.72 14.20 -3.56
C SER A 105 10.41 13.45 -3.82
N PHE A 106 10.40 12.57 -4.84
CA PHE A 106 9.27 11.67 -5.11
C PHE A 106 8.90 10.84 -3.87
N TRP A 107 9.86 10.18 -3.23
CA TRP A 107 9.59 9.36 -2.05
C TRP A 107 9.24 10.18 -0.81
N ALA A 108 9.82 11.38 -0.65
CA ALA A 108 9.46 12.30 0.43
C ALA A 108 7.99 12.76 0.33
N GLU A 109 7.52 13.05 -0.88
CA GLU A 109 6.11 13.36 -1.16
C GLU A 109 5.22 12.14 -0.83
N LYS A 110 5.55 10.95 -1.34
CA LYS A 110 4.75 9.73 -1.08
C LYS A 110 4.66 9.40 0.41
N GLY A 111 5.75 9.53 1.16
CA GLY A 111 5.72 9.37 2.62
C GLY A 111 4.88 10.42 3.35
N THR A 112 4.64 11.57 2.73
CA THR A 112 3.77 12.63 3.25
C THR A 112 2.29 12.34 2.99
N ILE A 113 1.93 11.89 1.79
CA ILE A 113 0.52 11.69 1.42
C ILE A 113 -0.02 10.30 1.82
N LEU A 114 0.80 9.23 1.73
CA LEU A 114 0.33 7.87 1.98
C LEU A 114 0.39 7.49 3.48
N PRO A 115 -0.62 6.76 3.99
CA PRO A 115 -0.49 6.04 5.25
C PRO A 115 0.63 5.00 5.20
N THR A 116 1.25 4.68 6.34
CA THR A 116 2.39 3.74 6.42
C THR A 116 2.14 2.42 5.68
N ARG A 117 0.99 1.78 5.89
CA ARG A 117 0.67 0.48 5.26
C ARG A 117 0.50 0.57 3.75
N SER A 118 -0.06 1.68 3.28
CA SER A 118 -0.21 1.98 1.85
C SER A 118 1.15 2.29 1.23
N LEU A 119 2.02 3.03 1.92
CA LEU A 119 3.38 3.29 1.50
C LEU A 119 4.19 1.98 1.39
N GLU A 120 4.10 1.07 2.37
CA GLU A 120 4.69 -0.27 2.29
C GLU A 120 4.24 -1.04 1.05
N THR A 121 2.94 -1.00 0.75
CA THR A 121 2.36 -1.68 -0.41
C THR A 121 2.79 -1.02 -1.72
N TYR A 122 2.77 0.31 -1.78
CA TYR A 122 3.21 1.10 -2.93
C TYR A 122 4.69 0.85 -3.23
N SER A 123 5.58 0.92 -2.25
CA SER A 123 7.01 0.63 -2.42
C SER A 123 7.27 -0.81 -2.89
N LYS A 124 6.48 -1.78 -2.42
CA LYS A 124 6.56 -3.16 -2.89
C LYS A 124 6.17 -3.27 -4.37
N ASN A 125 5.00 -2.76 -4.74
CA ASN A 125 4.51 -2.83 -6.12
C ASN A 125 5.40 -2.01 -7.08
N TYR A 126 5.92 -0.87 -6.64
CA TYR A 126 6.88 -0.08 -7.42
C TYR A 126 8.17 -0.86 -7.73
N ARG A 127 8.69 -1.62 -6.76
CA ARG A 127 9.86 -2.50 -6.99
C ARG A 127 9.54 -3.61 -8.00
N GLU A 128 8.34 -4.18 -7.94
CA GLU A 128 7.89 -5.22 -8.88
C GLU A 128 7.78 -4.65 -10.31
N GLU A 129 7.23 -3.45 -10.46
CA GLU A 129 7.15 -2.74 -11.75
C GLU A 129 8.52 -2.40 -12.33
N LEU A 130 9.44 -1.88 -11.52
CA LEU A 130 10.83 -1.67 -11.97
C LEU A 130 11.50 -2.98 -12.42
N THR A 131 11.22 -4.07 -11.72
CA THR A 131 11.75 -5.39 -12.09
C THR A 131 11.15 -5.89 -13.41
N ARG A 132 9.86 -5.63 -13.65
CA ARG A 132 9.20 -5.94 -14.93
C ARG A 132 9.76 -5.08 -16.07
N ALA A 133 9.90 -3.78 -15.87
CA ALA A 133 10.43 -2.85 -16.87
C ALA A 133 11.88 -3.18 -17.28
N ARG A 134 12.71 -3.67 -16.34
CA ARG A 134 14.07 -4.15 -16.65
C ARG A 134 14.09 -5.46 -17.43
N LYS A 135 13.06 -6.30 -17.27
CA LYS A 135 12.94 -7.59 -17.98
C LYS A 135 12.32 -7.45 -19.36
N SER A 136 11.63 -6.35 -19.65
CA SER A 136 10.99 -6.09 -20.93
C SER A 136 11.95 -5.53 -21.99
N GLU A 137 13.20 -5.99 -22.04
CA GLU A 137 14.02 -5.83 -23.24
C GLU A 137 13.30 -6.51 -24.43
N PRO A 138 13.37 -5.93 -25.65
CA PRO A 138 12.40 -6.19 -26.70
C PRO A 138 12.75 -7.45 -27.50
N GLU A 139 12.67 -8.65 -26.91
CA GLU A 139 12.80 -9.88 -27.68
C GLU A 139 12.02 -11.04 -27.03
N LYS A 140 10.86 -11.36 -27.64
CA LYS A 140 9.90 -12.48 -27.40
C LYS A 140 8.69 -12.15 -26.52
N PRO A 141 7.50 -12.72 -26.84
CA PRO A 141 6.34 -12.61 -25.96
C PRO A 141 6.70 -13.22 -24.60
N ALA A 142 6.75 -12.36 -23.58
CA ALA A 142 7.12 -12.77 -22.24
C ALA A 142 6.08 -13.75 -21.71
N LYS A 143 6.43 -15.03 -21.60
CA LYS A 143 5.60 -16.02 -20.90
C LYS A 143 5.64 -15.71 -19.41
N GLU A 144 4.48 -15.47 -18.81
CA GLU A 144 4.37 -15.30 -17.37
C GLU A 144 4.21 -16.64 -16.66
N LYS A 145 4.94 -16.81 -15.55
CA LYS A 145 4.80 -17.99 -14.69
C LYS A 145 3.77 -17.71 -13.60
N ILE A 146 2.66 -18.45 -13.64
CA ILE A 146 1.60 -18.39 -12.63
C ILE A 146 1.76 -19.59 -11.67
N THR A 147 1.51 -19.37 -10.38
CA THR A 147 1.46 -20.44 -9.36
C THR A 147 0.03 -20.57 -8.87
N LEU A 148 -0.49 -21.80 -8.83
CA LEU A 148 -1.86 -22.11 -8.46
C LEU A 148 -1.86 -23.24 -7.41
N ASP A 149 -2.67 -23.09 -6.38
CA ASP A 149 -2.94 -24.15 -5.41
C ASP A 149 -4.19 -24.92 -5.87
N LEU A 150 -3.99 -26.17 -6.26
CA LEU A 150 -5.04 -27.06 -6.79
C LEU A 150 -5.04 -28.37 -6.00
N SER A 151 -6.19 -29.07 -5.98
CA SER A 151 -6.24 -30.42 -5.43
C SER A 151 -5.26 -31.35 -6.17
N PRO A 152 -4.69 -32.38 -5.51
CA PRO A 152 -3.68 -33.24 -6.14
C PRO A 152 -4.15 -33.87 -7.46
N GLU A 153 -5.42 -34.26 -7.54
CA GLU A 153 -5.99 -34.84 -8.76
C GLU A 153 -6.10 -33.81 -9.89
N LEU A 154 -6.62 -32.61 -9.58
CA LEU A 154 -6.77 -31.55 -10.56
C LEU A 154 -5.42 -31.04 -11.05
N ALA A 155 -4.43 -30.92 -10.16
CA ALA A 155 -3.06 -30.56 -10.52
C ALA A 155 -2.47 -31.54 -11.54
N ARG A 156 -2.63 -32.85 -11.35
CA ARG A 156 -2.16 -33.88 -12.31
C ARG A 156 -2.86 -33.75 -13.66
N LYS A 157 -4.18 -33.56 -13.68
CA LYS A 157 -4.96 -33.35 -14.91
C LYS A 157 -4.53 -32.08 -15.64
N PHE A 158 -4.36 -30.97 -14.92
CA PHE A 158 -3.91 -29.69 -15.46
C PHE A 158 -2.49 -29.77 -16.02
N GLN A 159 -1.58 -30.49 -15.36
CA GLN A 159 -0.22 -30.73 -15.88
C GLN A 159 -0.22 -31.48 -17.22
N GLN A 160 -1.13 -32.43 -17.43
CA GLN A 160 -1.27 -33.10 -18.73
C GLN A 160 -1.90 -32.16 -19.78
N LEU A 161 -2.88 -31.35 -19.38
CA LEU A 161 -3.49 -30.34 -20.25
C LEU A 161 -2.44 -29.32 -20.75
N ALA A 162 -1.55 -28.87 -19.86
CA ALA A 162 -0.50 -27.90 -20.14
C ALA A 162 0.57 -28.38 -21.14
N LYS A 163 0.67 -29.69 -21.42
CA LYS A 163 1.61 -30.25 -22.42
C LYS A 163 1.06 -30.19 -23.85
N ARG A 164 -0.21 -29.88 -24.03
CA ARG A 164 -0.83 -29.85 -25.36
C ARG A 164 -0.42 -28.61 -26.14
N ALA A 165 -0.35 -28.73 -27.47
CA ALA A 165 -0.05 -27.60 -28.35
C ALA A 165 -1.14 -26.52 -28.33
N ASP A 166 -2.39 -26.88 -28.09
CA ASP A 166 -3.57 -26.00 -28.06
C ASP A 166 -3.90 -25.47 -26.64
N PHE A 167 -2.99 -25.58 -25.67
CA PHE A 167 -3.22 -25.22 -24.27
C PHE A 167 -3.76 -23.80 -24.08
N GLU A 168 -3.11 -22.79 -24.67
CA GLU A 168 -3.55 -21.39 -24.55
C GLU A 168 -4.96 -21.18 -25.11
N SER A 169 -5.31 -21.85 -26.21
CA SER A 169 -6.66 -21.81 -26.77
C SER A 169 -7.69 -22.49 -25.86
N ILE A 170 -7.33 -23.58 -25.18
CA ILE A 170 -8.19 -24.23 -24.18
C ILE A 170 -8.44 -23.28 -22.99
N VAL A 171 -7.38 -22.69 -22.44
CA VAL A 171 -7.50 -21.76 -21.31
C VAL A 171 -8.34 -20.55 -21.69
N ASN A 172 -8.13 -19.95 -22.86
CA ASN A 172 -8.93 -18.83 -23.34
C ASN A 172 -10.42 -19.19 -23.49
N ARG A 173 -10.75 -20.40 -23.94
CA ARG A 173 -12.14 -20.86 -23.99
C ARG A 173 -12.76 -20.98 -22.60
N ILE A 174 -12.01 -21.45 -21.60
CA ILE A 174 -12.48 -21.52 -20.21
C ILE A 174 -12.73 -20.10 -19.69
N ILE A 175 -11.81 -19.16 -19.92
CA ILE A 175 -11.96 -17.75 -19.52
C ILE A 175 -13.23 -17.15 -20.13
N GLN A 176 -13.42 -17.30 -21.45
CA GLN A 176 -14.61 -16.81 -22.15
C GLN A 176 -15.91 -17.41 -21.61
N GLU A 177 -15.91 -18.67 -21.20
CA GLU A 177 -17.09 -19.31 -20.66
C GLU A 177 -17.42 -18.79 -19.25
N VAL A 178 -16.41 -18.57 -18.42
CA VAL A 178 -16.58 -17.90 -17.11
C VAL A 178 -17.07 -16.47 -17.29
N GLU A 179 -16.51 -15.70 -18.22
CA GLU A 179 -16.95 -14.33 -18.52
C GLU A 179 -18.42 -14.27 -18.95
N LYS A 180 -18.88 -15.24 -19.75
CA LYS A 180 -20.31 -15.35 -20.13
C LYS A 180 -21.19 -15.66 -18.93
N HIS A 181 -20.76 -16.57 -18.06
CA HIS A 181 -21.50 -16.92 -16.85
C HIS A 181 -21.61 -15.70 -15.92
N ASP A 182 -20.50 -15.02 -15.66
CA ASP A 182 -20.47 -13.80 -14.86
C ASP A 182 -21.35 -12.71 -15.46
N ALA A 183 -21.32 -12.52 -16.79
CA ALA A 183 -22.17 -11.56 -17.48
C ALA A 183 -23.67 -11.88 -17.35
N ALA A 184 -24.06 -13.16 -17.26
CA ALA A 184 -25.44 -13.58 -17.09
C ALA A 184 -25.97 -13.34 -15.66
N GLU A 185 -25.11 -13.51 -14.65
CA GLU A 185 -25.45 -13.29 -13.23
C GLU A 185 -25.23 -11.85 -12.76
N LYS A 186 -24.66 -11.00 -13.62
CA LYS A 186 -24.29 -9.63 -13.28
C LYS A 186 -25.52 -8.76 -12.98
N PRO A 187 -25.58 -8.11 -11.81
CA PRO A 187 -26.65 -7.17 -11.50
C PRO A 187 -26.57 -5.93 -12.40
N GLN A 188 -27.71 -5.28 -12.64
CA GLN A 188 -27.74 -4.04 -13.41
C GLN A 188 -27.14 -2.88 -12.62
N ALA A 189 -26.54 -1.92 -13.33
CA ALA A 189 -26.08 -0.69 -12.71
C ALA A 189 -27.28 0.14 -12.20
N ILE A 190 -27.14 0.71 -11.00
CA ILE A 190 -28.21 1.47 -10.35
C ILE A 190 -27.72 2.88 -10.03
N SER A 191 -28.49 3.88 -10.46
CA SER A 191 -28.32 5.27 -10.03
C SER A 191 -29.18 5.51 -8.79
N THR A 192 -28.55 5.96 -7.70
CA THR A 192 -29.24 6.20 -6.42
C THR A 192 -28.52 7.26 -5.60
N PRO A 193 -29.25 8.14 -4.90
CA PRO A 193 -28.64 9.10 -3.97
C PRO A 193 -28.08 8.43 -2.71
N SER A 194 -28.38 7.16 -2.46
CA SER A 194 -27.79 6.40 -1.35
C SER A 194 -26.38 5.94 -1.69
N ARG A 195 -25.44 6.19 -0.77
CA ARG A 195 -24.07 5.66 -0.90
C ARG A 195 -23.97 4.17 -0.53
N HIS A 196 -24.99 3.62 0.13
CA HIS A 196 -24.99 2.23 0.57
C HIS A 196 -25.14 1.30 -0.64
N ILE A 197 -24.11 0.48 -0.85
CA ILE A 197 -24.07 -0.47 -1.97
C ILE A 197 -25.06 -1.60 -1.70
N PRO A 198 -25.97 -1.92 -2.64
CA PRO A 198 -26.90 -3.03 -2.51
C PRO A 198 -26.21 -4.38 -2.24
N ALA A 199 -26.81 -5.22 -1.40
CA ALA A 199 -26.22 -6.50 -0.98
C ALA A 199 -25.99 -7.49 -2.13
N GLU A 200 -26.83 -7.46 -3.17
CA GLU A 200 -26.63 -8.27 -4.38
C GLU A 200 -25.35 -7.85 -5.13
N MET A 201 -25.15 -6.55 -5.30
CA MET A 201 -23.94 -5.98 -5.90
C MET A 201 -22.69 -6.34 -5.10
N ASP A 202 -22.72 -6.19 -3.77
CA ASP A 202 -21.60 -6.55 -2.89
C ASP A 202 -21.23 -8.04 -3.02
N ARG A 203 -22.23 -8.93 -2.97
CA ARG A 203 -22.03 -10.38 -3.15
C ARG A 203 -21.40 -10.70 -4.51
N TYR A 204 -21.91 -10.10 -5.59
CA TYR A 204 -21.37 -10.29 -6.93
C TYR A 204 -19.90 -9.84 -7.03
N VAL A 205 -19.58 -8.63 -6.56
CA VAL A 205 -18.21 -8.11 -6.64
C VAL A 205 -17.23 -8.95 -5.81
N ARG A 206 -17.63 -9.42 -4.63
CA ARG A 206 -16.80 -10.29 -3.78
C ARG A 206 -16.54 -11.66 -4.39
N ALA A 207 -17.57 -12.25 -5.02
CA ALA A 207 -17.44 -13.55 -5.65
C ALA A 207 -16.42 -13.55 -6.79
N ARG A 208 -16.39 -12.50 -7.63
CA ARG A 208 -15.45 -12.36 -8.76
C ARG A 208 -13.98 -12.47 -8.38
N THR A 209 -13.61 -12.05 -7.16
CA THR A 209 -12.22 -12.09 -6.69
C THR A 209 -12.03 -13.03 -5.50
N ASN A 210 -13.02 -13.86 -5.16
CA ASN A 210 -12.98 -14.72 -3.98
C ASN A 210 -12.57 -13.96 -2.70
N ASP A 211 -13.20 -12.81 -2.47
CA ASP A 211 -12.90 -11.86 -1.38
C ASP A 211 -11.44 -11.33 -1.35
N LEU A 212 -10.69 -11.45 -2.46
CA LEU A 212 -9.34 -10.91 -2.59
C LEU A 212 -9.36 -9.52 -3.24
N CYS A 213 -8.27 -8.79 -3.01
CA CYS A 213 -8.01 -7.50 -3.63
C CYS A 213 -7.86 -7.64 -5.15
N ALA A 214 -8.61 -6.85 -5.91
CA ALA A 214 -8.59 -6.87 -7.37
C ALA A 214 -7.28 -6.33 -7.98
N PHE A 215 -6.47 -5.60 -7.21
CA PHE A 215 -5.20 -5.06 -7.73
C PHE A 215 -4.27 -6.20 -8.19
N PRO A 216 -3.68 -6.13 -9.39
CA PRO A 216 -2.87 -7.20 -9.97
C PRO A 216 -1.80 -7.76 -9.03
N GLY A 217 -1.82 -9.09 -8.84
CA GLY A 217 -0.85 -9.81 -8.01
C GLY A 217 -1.01 -9.60 -6.50
N CYS A 218 -2.04 -8.90 -6.03
CA CYS A 218 -2.33 -8.76 -4.61
C CYS A 218 -3.11 -9.97 -4.10
N THR A 219 -2.58 -10.65 -3.08
CA THR A 219 -3.22 -11.82 -2.45
C THR A 219 -3.90 -11.50 -1.11
N LYS A 220 -4.02 -10.22 -0.75
CA LYS A 220 -4.67 -9.79 0.50
C LYS A 220 -6.18 -9.83 0.34
N HIS A 221 -6.88 -10.14 1.42
CA HIS A 221 -8.33 -9.96 1.48
C HIS A 221 -8.72 -8.50 1.27
N GLY A 222 -9.80 -8.33 0.51
CA GLY A 222 -10.41 -7.06 0.25
C GLY A 222 -11.24 -6.59 1.46
N THR A 223 -11.16 -5.31 1.76
CA THR A 223 -11.83 -4.71 2.94
C THR A 223 -12.90 -3.70 2.56
N SER A 224 -12.89 -3.25 1.31
CA SER A 224 -13.74 -2.15 0.85
C SER A 224 -14.03 -2.32 -0.62
N LEU A 225 -15.29 -2.14 -0.98
CA LEU A 225 -15.72 -1.94 -2.37
C LEU A 225 -15.33 -0.54 -2.81
N HIS A 226 -14.54 -0.47 -3.87
CA HIS A 226 -13.96 0.74 -4.42
C HIS A 226 -14.63 1.07 -5.76
N HIS A 227 -15.22 2.26 -5.85
CA HIS A 227 -15.77 2.77 -7.11
C HIS A 227 -14.66 3.47 -7.92
N THR A 228 -14.35 2.94 -9.10
CA THR A 228 -13.35 3.51 -10.02
C THR A 228 -13.86 4.82 -10.62
N GLN A 229 -15.14 4.86 -10.99
CA GLN A 229 -15.91 6.10 -11.06
C GLN A 229 -16.25 6.54 -9.65
N ARG A 230 -15.77 7.70 -9.18
CA ARG A 230 -16.06 8.11 -7.80
C ARG A 230 -17.58 8.29 -7.64
N TRP A 231 -18.17 7.56 -6.69
CA TRP A 231 -19.63 7.63 -6.46
C TRP A 231 -20.13 9.06 -6.28
N ALA A 232 -19.36 9.93 -5.63
CA ALA A 232 -19.75 11.32 -5.41
C ALA A 232 -19.88 12.17 -6.70
N LEU A 233 -19.37 11.69 -7.85
CA LEU A 233 -19.49 12.38 -9.14
C LEU A 233 -20.75 11.94 -9.90
N GLU A 234 -21.09 10.65 -9.86
CA GLU A 234 -22.11 10.08 -10.74
C GLU A 234 -23.32 9.51 -9.98
N ASN A 235 -23.18 9.21 -8.68
CA ASN A 235 -24.16 8.54 -7.83
C ASN A 235 -24.64 7.19 -8.39
N VAL A 236 -23.74 6.47 -9.08
CA VAL A 236 -24.02 5.17 -9.70
C VAL A 236 -23.22 4.05 -9.00
N HIS A 237 -23.92 2.94 -8.74
CA HIS A 237 -23.33 1.66 -8.40
C HIS A 237 -23.33 0.76 -9.64
N ASP A 238 -22.18 0.70 -10.31
CA ASP A 238 -21.97 -0.12 -11.51
C ASP A 238 -21.04 -1.29 -11.17
N PRO A 239 -21.46 -2.56 -11.37
CA PRO A 239 -20.64 -3.73 -11.09
C PRO A 239 -19.32 -3.77 -11.87
N ASP A 240 -19.26 -3.18 -13.06
CA ASP A 240 -18.01 -3.14 -13.86
C ASP A 240 -17.01 -2.12 -13.33
N ARG A 241 -17.50 -1.12 -12.59
CA ARG A 241 -16.69 -0.02 -12.05
C ARG A 241 -16.61 -0.06 -10.53
N LEU A 242 -16.91 -1.22 -9.95
CA LEU A 242 -16.87 -1.48 -8.53
C LEU A 242 -16.00 -2.70 -8.27
N HIS A 243 -14.90 -2.53 -7.54
CA HIS A 243 -13.96 -3.62 -7.28
C HIS A 243 -13.62 -3.72 -5.81
N LEU A 244 -13.38 -4.94 -5.34
CA LEU A 244 -12.98 -5.17 -3.96
C LEU A 244 -11.47 -4.88 -3.80
N LEU A 245 -11.09 -3.96 -2.91
CA LEU A 245 -9.69 -3.63 -2.62
C LEU A 245 -9.36 -3.83 -1.14
N CYS A 246 -8.12 -4.24 -0.87
CA CYS A 246 -7.59 -4.16 0.49
C CYS A 246 -7.38 -2.69 0.87
N THR A 247 -7.34 -2.39 2.17
CA THR A 247 -7.18 -1.01 2.67
C THR A 247 -5.96 -0.31 2.07
N ALA A 248 -4.86 -1.03 1.83
CA ALA A 248 -3.67 -0.40 1.26
C ALA A 248 -3.89 0.09 -0.18
N HIS A 249 -4.44 -0.75 -1.05
CA HIS A 249 -4.71 -0.41 -2.45
C HIS A 249 -5.87 0.57 -2.60
N GLU A 250 -6.91 0.47 -1.77
CA GLU A 250 -7.98 1.47 -1.73
C GLU A 250 -7.45 2.87 -1.42
N ARG A 251 -6.48 2.99 -0.50
CA ARG A 251 -5.85 4.28 -0.20
C ARG A 251 -4.94 4.77 -1.31
N ILE A 252 -4.26 3.87 -2.03
CA ILE A 252 -3.46 4.24 -3.20
C ILE A 252 -4.39 4.77 -4.31
N ALA A 253 -5.52 4.10 -4.55
CA ALA A 253 -6.55 4.53 -5.49
C ALA A 253 -7.11 5.90 -5.13
N HIS A 254 -7.48 6.13 -3.86
CA HIS A 254 -7.94 7.42 -3.34
C HIS A 254 -6.84 8.47 -3.17
N ASN A 255 -5.64 8.24 -3.69
CA ASN A 255 -4.63 9.27 -3.91
C ASN A 255 -4.40 9.53 -5.41
N GLY A 256 -5.22 8.96 -6.30
CA GLY A 256 -5.06 9.07 -7.75
C GLY A 256 -3.81 8.36 -8.29
N LEU A 257 -3.29 7.37 -7.56
CA LEU A 257 -2.01 6.72 -7.87
C LEU A 257 -2.18 5.37 -8.57
N ILE A 258 -3.35 5.10 -9.15
CA ILE A 258 -3.61 3.93 -10.00
C ILE A 258 -3.88 4.42 -11.42
N GLU A 259 -3.02 4.00 -12.35
CA GLU A 259 -3.19 4.19 -13.78
C GLU A 259 -4.20 3.18 -14.34
N ASN A 260 -4.98 3.57 -15.37
CA ASN A 260 -6.02 2.76 -16.01
C ASN A 260 -7.10 2.27 -15.04
N GLU A 261 -7.34 2.99 -13.95
CA GLU A 261 -8.30 2.63 -12.91
C GLU A 261 -9.73 2.43 -13.46
N ASP A 262 -10.07 3.08 -14.56
CA ASP A 262 -11.34 3.00 -15.28
C ASP A 262 -11.47 1.76 -16.19
N GLN A 263 -10.36 1.05 -16.43
CA GLN A 263 -10.33 -0.20 -17.19
C GLN A 263 -10.32 -1.42 -16.26
N SER A 264 -10.35 -2.61 -16.85
CA SER A 264 -10.27 -3.87 -16.13
C SER A 264 -9.00 -3.98 -15.26
N PRO A 265 -9.08 -4.62 -14.07
CA PRO A 265 -7.99 -4.59 -13.09
C PRO A 265 -6.64 -5.09 -13.58
N GLU A 266 -6.58 -6.02 -14.53
CA GLU A 266 -5.35 -6.55 -15.13
C GLU A 266 -4.48 -5.46 -15.80
N LYS A 267 -5.07 -4.33 -16.16
CA LYS A 267 -4.37 -3.18 -16.76
C LYS A 267 -3.92 -2.14 -15.75
N TRP A 268 -4.30 -2.29 -14.47
CA TRP A 268 -3.95 -1.32 -13.43
C TRP A 268 -2.45 -1.35 -13.14
N ARG A 269 -1.87 -0.16 -13.07
CA ARG A 269 -0.46 0.06 -12.69
C ARG A 269 -0.35 1.18 -11.68
N LEU A 270 0.78 1.27 -10.99
CA LEU A 270 1.04 2.44 -10.18
C LEU A 270 1.33 3.66 -11.06
N LYS A 271 0.70 4.78 -10.72
CA LYS A 271 1.01 6.08 -11.28
C LYS A 271 1.94 6.84 -10.33
N ALA A 272 2.88 7.60 -10.89
CA ALA A 272 3.79 8.42 -10.09
C ALA A 272 3.06 9.61 -9.46
N GLU A 273 2.17 10.27 -10.21
CA GLU A 273 1.45 11.47 -9.78
C GLU A 273 -0.02 11.40 -10.19
N ALA A 274 -0.90 11.92 -9.34
CA ALA A 274 -2.30 12.10 -9.71
C ALA A 274 -2.43 13.25 -10.71
N ASP A 275 -3.36 13.12 -11.67
CA ASP A 275 -3.65 14.22 -12.57
C ASP A 275 -4.51 15.27 -11.82
N PRO A 276 -4.02 16.51 -11.62
CA PRO A 276 -4.78 17.52 -10.90
C PRO A 276 -6.04 17.99 -11.63
N LEU A 277 -6.14 17.76 -12.94
CA LEU A 277 -7.29 18.14 -13.77
C LEU A 277 -8.38 17.07 -13.78
N GLU A 278 -8.06 15.83 -13.39
CA GLU A 278 -9.06 14.78 -13.30
C GLU A 278 -10.08 15.07 -12.18
N PRO A 279 -11.40 15.05 -12.46
CA PRO A 279 -12.42 15.33 -11.46
C PRO A 279 -12.34 14.44 -10.20
N LYS A 280 -11.92 13.18 -10.36
CA LYS A 280 -11.73 12.25 -9.23
C LYS A 280 -10.66 12.71 -8.25
N THR A 281 -9.63 13.43 -8.71
CA THR A 281 -8.53 13.92 -7.86
C THR A 281 -9.03 14.92 -6.84
N ALA A 282 -10.01 15.78 -7.18
CA ALA A 282 -10.61 16.70 -6.23
C ALA A 282 -11.37 15.97 -5.12
N ILE A 283 -12.15 14.94 -5.47
CA ILE A 283 -12.86 14.09 -4.52
C ILE A 283 -11.89 13.34 -3.62
N ASP A 284 -10.83 12.78 -4.19
CA ASP A 284 -9.80 12.04 -3.47
C ASP A 284 -9.06 12.91 -2.44
N ARG A 285 -8.74 14.16 -2.78
CA ARG A 285 -8.21 15.15 -1.83
C ARG A 285 -9.17 15.40 -0.66
N LEU A 286 -10.46 15.60 -0.94
CA LEU A 286 -11.47 15.78 0.10
C LEU A 286 -11.56 14.55 1.02
N VAL A 287 -11.66 13.35 0.43
CA VAL A 287 -11.69 12.09 1.17
C VAL A 287 -10.44 11.94 2.05
N GLY A 288 -9.26 12.30 1.52
CA GLY A 288 -8.00 12.33 2.27
C GLY A 288 -8.06 13.22 3.51
N LEU A 289 -8.59 14.45 3.38
CA LEU A 289 -8.72 15.40 4.49
C LEU A 289 -9.64 14.88 5.61
N TYR A 290 -10.79 14.31 5.27
CA TYR A 290 -11.76 13.84 6.28
C TYR A 290 -11.34 12.54 6.97
N ARG A 291 -10.51 11.72 6.31
CA ARG A 291 -10.02 10.45 6.86
C ARG A 291 -8.74 10.57 7.69
N GLN A 292 -8.12 11.75 7.76
CA GLN A 292 -6.94 12.02 8.60
C GLN A 292 -7.27 12.29 10.08
N LYS A 293 -8.53 12.08 10.51
CA LYS A 293 -8.95 12.15 11.92
C LYS A 293 -8.84 10.80 12.62
#